data_AF-J9ZCA3-F1
#
_entry.id   AF-J9ZCA3-F1
#
_cell.length_a   1.000
_cell.length_b   1.000
_cell.length_c   1.000
_cell.angle_alpha   90.00
_cell.angle_beta   90.00
_cell.angle_gamma   90.00
#
_symmetry.space_group_name_H-M   'P 1'
#
loop_
_entity.id
_entity.type
_entity.pdbx_description
1 polymer ?
#
loop_
_entity_poly.entity_id
_entity_poly.type
_entity_poly.pdbx_seq_one_letter_code
_entity_poly.pdbx_strand_id
1 'polypeptide(L)' 'MDCPRCHNEMIEEEFSDLRDDTGYMNFRGWRCILCGEIVDSVILENRKNRPAPLVGRNRKIMAYS' A
#
# COMPACT_ATOMS: atom_id res chain seq x y z
N MET A 1 -10.69 -12.03 4.92
CA MET A 1 -9.68 -12.01 3.81
C MET A 1 -8.33 -12.21 4.46
N ASP A 2 -7.43 -13.01 3.88
CA ASP A 2 -6.12 -13.28 4.49
C ASP A 2 -5.07 -12.29 4.02
N CYS A 3 -4.29 -11.77 4.97
CA CYS A 3 -3.21 -10.84 4.67
C CYS A 3 -2.11 -11.49 3.81
N PRO A 4 -1.74 -10.92 2.64
CA PRO A 4 -0.70 -11.50 1.78
C PRO A 4 0.71 -11.43 2.41
N ARG A 5 0.86 -10.70 3.51
CA ARG A 5 2.13 -10.56 4.24
C ARG A 5 2.26 -11.53 5.40
N CYS A 6 1.23 -11.60 6.26
CA CYS A 6 1.30 -12.37 7.51
C CYS A 6 0.19 -13.42 7.66
N HIS A 7 -0.68 -13.58 6.67
CA HIS A 7 -1.77 -14.57 6.63
C HIS A 7 -2.79 -14.47 7.78
N ASN A 8 -2.85 -13.32 8.45
CA ASN A 8 -3.88 -13.04 9.46
C ASN A 8 -5.08 -12.32 8.85
N GLU A 9 -6.17 -12.28 9.61
CA GLU A 9 -7.43 -11.65 9.21
C GLU A 9 -7.24 -10.17 8.82
N MET A 10 -8.00 -9.77 7.80
CA MET A 10 -8.13 -8.40 7.35
C MET A 10 -9.57 -7.94 7.47
N ILE A 11 -9.74 -6.67 7.77
CA ILE A 11 -11.04 -5.99 7.80
C ILE A 11 -11.15 -5.00 6.66
N GLU A 12 -12.37 -4.79 6.18
CA GLU A 12 -12.66 -3.78 5.19
C GLU A 12 -12.78 -2.41 5.87
N GLU A 13 -12.05 -1.42 5.38
CA GLU A 13 -12.04 -0.04 5.88
C GLU A 13 -12.28 0.94 4.71
N GLU A 14 -12.86 2.10 5.02
CA GLU A 14 -12.88 3.26 4.11
C GLU A 14 -11.66 4.13 4.41
N PHE A 15 -10.91 4.45 3.37
CA PHE A 15 -9.70 5.27 3.40
C PHE A 15 -9.95 6.56 2.68
N SER A 16 -9.36 7.65 3.19
CA SER A 16 -9.37 8.94 2.49
C SER A 16 -8.01 9.23 1.87
N ASP A 17 -7.97 9.37 0.54
CA ASP A 17 -6.83 9.94 -0.18
C ASP A 17 -6.99 11.46 -0.27
N LEU A 18 -6.37 12.15 0.68
CA LEU A 18 -6.40 13.61 0.77
C LEU A 18 -5.61 14.31 -0.36
N ARG A 19 -4.89 13.56 -1.19
CA ARG A 19 -4.13 14.08 -2.33
C ARG A 19 -4.76 13.73 -3.67
N ASP A 20 -5.91 13.06 -3.66
CA ASP A 20 -6.60 12.73 -4.89
C ASP A 20 -7.15 14.00 -5.55
N ASP A 21 -6.67 14.27 -6.76
CA ASP A 21 -7.10 15.37 -7.62
C ASP A 21 -8.23 14.95 -8.58
N THR A 22 -8.64 13.68 -8.55
CA THR A 22 -9.73 13.15 -9.40
C THR A 22 -11.14 13.40 -8.85
N GLY A 23 -11.23 13.88 -7.60
CA GLY A 23 -12.51 14.19 -6.93
C GLY A 23 -13.10 13.02 -6.13
N TYR A 24 -12.41 11.88 -6.06
CA TYR A 24 -12.80 10.69 -5.30
C TYR A 24 -11.93 10.57 -4.05
N MET A 25 -12.19 11.42 -3.06
CA MET A 25 -11.42 11.46 -1.81
C MET A 25 -11.43 10.14 -1.04
N ASN A 26 -12.42 9.25 -1.23
CA ASN A 26 -12.58 8.04 -0.45
C ASN A 26 -12.54 6.78 -1.31
N PHE A 27 -11.88 5.73 -0.80
CA PHE A 27 -11.86 4.39 -1.40
C PHE A 27 -12.00 3.31 -0.33
N ARG A 28 -12.49 2.14 -0.71
CA ARG A 28 -12.57 0.97 0.19
C ARG A 28 -11.39 0.05 -0.05
N GLY A 29 -10.82 -0.46 1.02
CA GLY A 29 -9.72 -1.41 0.98
C GLY A 29 -9.73 -2.33 2.19
N TRP A 30 -8.76 -3.23 2.23
CA TRP A 30 -8.59 -4.19 3.32
C TRP A 30 -7.36 -3.84 4.12
N ARG A 31 -7.49 -3.78 5.45
CA ARG A 31 -6.39 -3.60 6.38
C ARG A 31 -6.20 -4.83 7.25
N CYS A 32 -4.96 -5.31 7.33
CA CYS A 32 -4.60 -6.33 8.30
C CYS A 32 -4.49 -5.71 9.70
N ILE A 33 -5.23 -6.27 10.66
CA ILE A 33 -5.22 -5.78 12.05
C ILE A 33 -3.86 -6.04 12.72
N LEU A 34 -3.14 -7.10 12.33
CA LEU A 34 -1.88 -7.46 12.99
C LEU A 34 -0.63 -6.77 12.42
N CYS A 35 -0.48 -6.68 11.10
CA CYS A 35 0.73 -6.12 10.50
C CYS A 35 0.53 -4.75 9.82
N GLY A 36 -0.70 -4.27 9.74
CA GLY A 36 -1.02 -2.99 9.11
C GLY A 36 -0.93 -2.98 7.59
N GLU A 37 -0.73 -4.13 6.93
CA GLU A 37 -0.76 -4.23 5.47
C GLU A 37 -2.11 -3.77 4.93
N ILE A 38 -2.11 -2.87 3.95
CA ILE A 38 -3.29 -2.38 3.26
C ILE A 38 -3.27 -2.86 1.81
N VAL A 39 -4.40 -3.40 1.34
CA VAL A 39 -4.59 -3.81 -0.06
C VAL A 39 -5.95 -3.37 -0.58
N ASP A 40 -5.97 -2.94 -1.83
CA ASP A 40 -7.15 -2.73 -2.66
C ASP A 40 -6.83 -3.26 -4.08
N SER A 41 -7.78 -3.16 -5.01
CA SER A 41 -7.58 -3.62 -6.39
C SER A 41 -6.41 -2.93 -7.10
N VAL A 42 -6.22 -1.62 -6.90
CA VAL A 42 -5.18 -0.79 -7.52
C VAL A 42 -3.81 -1.13 -6.95
N ILE A 43 -3.70 -1.26 -5.63
CA ILE A 43 -2.49 -1.70 -4.93
C ILE A 43 -2.08 -3.09 -5.41
N LEU A 44 -3.03 -4.02 -5.53
CA LEU A 44 -2.75 -5.38 -6.01
C LEU A 44 -2.30 -5.39 -7.48
N GLU A 45 -2.93 -4.60 -8.34
CA GLU A 45 -2.54 -4.46 -9.74
C GLU A 45 -1.14 -3.87 -9.89
N ASN A 46 -0.85 -2.79 -9.16
CA ASN A 46 0.47 -2.17 -9.14
C ASN A 46 1.57 -3.11 -8.62
N ARG A 47 1.23 -4.04 -7.72
CA ARG A 47 2.17 -5.08 -7.24
C ARG A 47 2.45 -6.14 -8.30
N LYS A 48 1.42 -6.58 -9.05
CA LYS A 48 1.60 -7.56 -10.14
C LYS A 48 2.50 -7.02 -11.24
N ASN A 49 2.35 -5.74 -11.56
CA ASN A 49 3.12 -5.05 -12.59
C ASN A 49 4.39 -4.38 -12.06
N ARG A 50 4.78 -4.67 -10.81
CA ARG A 50 5.93 -4.00 -10.20
C ARG A 50 7.19 -4.37 -10.96
N PRO A 51 7.87 -3.40 -11.63
CA PRO A 51 9.15 -3.68 -12.25
C PRO A 51 10.12 -4.16 -11.16
N ALA A 52 11.08 -5.01 -11.55
CA ALA A 52 12.14 -5.44 -10.64
C ALA A 52 12.68 -4.20 -9.89
N PRO A 53 12.92 -4.29 -8.56
CA PRO A 53 13.50 -3.18 -7.83
C PRO A 53 14.71 -2.67 -8.61
N LEU A 54 14.78 -1.37 -8.85
CA LEU A 54 15.94 -0.78 -9.52
C LEU A 54 17.16 -0.97 -8.60
N VAL A 55 17.88 -2.07 -8.80
CA VAL A 55 19.11 -2.40 -8.08
C VAL A 55 20.12 -1.31 -8.43
N GLY A 56 20.43 -0.43 -7.48
CA GLY A 56 21.40 0.67 -7.69
C GLY A 56 20.96 2.04 -7.16
N ARG A 57 19.68 2.26 -6.84
CA ARG A 57 19.29 3.43 -6.03
C ARG A 57 19.51 3.10 -4.56
N ASN A 58 20.77 3.12 -4.13
CA ASN A 58 21.09 3.44 -2.75
C ASN A 58 20.26 4.66 -2.39
N ARG A 59 19.24 4.49 -1.54
CA ARG A 59 18.59 5.61 -0.86
C ARG A 59 19.75 6.28 -0.11
N LYS A 60 20.31 7.35 -0.67
CA LYS A 60 21.18 8.23 0.10
C LYS A 60 20.31 8.66 1.27
N ILE A 61 20.52 8.03 2.41
CA ILE A 61 20.09 8.54 3.69
C ILE A 61 20.78 9.90 3.74
N MET A 62 20.06 10.96 3.37
CA MET A 62 20.50 12.31 3.64
C MET A 62 20.39 12.44 5.16
N ALA A 63 21.44 11.98 5.85
CA ALA A 63 21.74 12.43 7.18
C ALA A 63 21.91 13.94 7.05
N TYR A 64 20.96 14.69 7.59
CA TYR A 64 21.13 16.13 7.80
C TYR A 64 22.37 16.30 8.68
N SER A 65 23.45 16.81 8.09
CA SER A 65 24.57 17.46 8.77
C SER A 65 24.41 18.96 8.61
#